data_AF-A0A6G2W2D7-F1
#
_entry.id   AF-A0A6G2W2D7-F1
#
_cell.length_a   1.000
_cell.length_b   1.000
_cell.length_c   1.000
_cell.angle_alpha   90.00
_cell.angle_beta   90.00
_cell.angle_gamma   90.00
#
_symmetry.space_group_name_H-M   'P 1'
#
loop_
_entity.id
_entity.type
_entity.pdbx_description
1 polymer ?
#
loop_
_entity_poly.entity_id
_entity_poly.type
_entity_poly.pdbx_seq_one_letter_code
_entity_poly.pdbx_strand_id
1 'polypeptide(L)'
;GAALGVGAAFLVRRLVPTRAQLRGPVRPRADVPALPEGEGLVMVANQASGTADRVRALQAALPKAEIVECPPEEVADALAKAAARARVLGVCGGDGTVNAAAGVALRHGVPLAVLPGGTLNHFAYDLGVEDERDLARAVRHGEAVRVDAGRFVTADTEGLFLNTLSLGVYPELVRERERWSHRIGGWPAGVLGALRVLRADRHPLEVQVGGERRPLWLLFVGAGIYHRMGLSPGRRTDLADGLLDVRVVHGSRRPALRLLAAAAAGPLTRSPAHAAVQVNRLRLTGVSPGTPLAYDGEVTSVSGDVALEKLPEALTVYRPQNVSG
;
A
#
# COMPACT_ATOMS: atom_id res chain seq x y z
N GLY A 1 31.97 -14.57 17.65
CA GLY A 1 30.99 -14.35 16.56
C GLY A 1 29.56 -14.28 17.06
N ALA A 2 29.06 -15.33 17.73
CA ALA A 2 27.64 -15.46 18.08
C ALA A 2 27.13 -14.56 19.23
N ALA A 3 27.97 -14.20 20.21
CA ALA A 3 27.54 -13.41 21.37
C ALA A 3 27.23 -11.93 21.06
N LEU A 4 27.90 -11.33 20.05
CA LEU A 4 27.64 -9.95 19.63
C LEU A 4 26.37 -9.80 18.77
N GLY A 5 25.97 -10.88 18.07
CA GLY A 5 24.76 -10.88 17.23
C GLY A 5 23.45 -10.89 18.04
N VAL A 6 23.43 -11.60 19.17
CA VAL A 6 22.23 -11.69 20.03
C VAL A 6 22.01 -10.40 20.81
N GLY A 7 23.08 -9.74 21.26
CA GLY A 7 23.00 -8.44 21.97
C GLY A 7 22.51 -7.30 21.08
N ALA A 8 22.97 -7.23 19.83
CA ALA A 8 22.50 -6.25 18.85
C ALA A 8 21.02 -6.46 18.47
N ALA A 9 20.59 -7.71 18.31
CA ALA A 9 19.19 -8.04 18.04
C ALA A 9 18.26 -7.65 19.20
N PHE A 10 18.70 -7.82 20.46
CA PHE A 10 17.91 -7.43 21.64
C PHE A 10 17.85 -5.91 21.86
N LEU A 11 18.93 -5.19 21.54
CA LEU A 11 18.98 -3.72 21.59
C LEU A 11 18.10 -3.07 20.50
N VAL A 12 18.11 -3.61 19.28
CA VAL A 12 17.20 -3.18 18.21
C VAL A 12 15.73 -3.44 18.62
N ARG A 13 15.45 -4.56 19.29
CA ARG A 13 14.10 -4.93 19.76
C ARG A 13 13.60 -4.06 20.93
N ARG A 14 14.48 -3.39 21.68
CA ARG A 14 14.12 -2.42 22.73
C ARG A 14 13.95 -0.98 22.23
N LEU A 15 14.60 -0.62 21.12
CA LEU A 15 14.53 0.72 20.52
C LEU A 15 13.44 0.85 19.44
N VAL A 16 13.02 -0.27 18.86
CA VAL A 16 11.88 -0.34 17.94
C VAL A 16 10.64 -0.69 18.77
N PRO A 17 9.68 0.24 18.96
CA PRO A 17 8.44 -0.07 19.66
C PRO A 17 7.78 -1.31 19.03
N THR A 18 7.31 -2.23 19.86
CA THR A 18 6.72 -3.49 19.39
C THR A 18 5.50 -3.16 18.53
N ARG A 19 5.29 -3.85 17.40
CA ARG A 19 4.21 -3.54 16.44
C ARG A 19 2.82 -3.45 17.08
N ALA A 20 2.60 -4.17 18.18
CA ALA A 20 1.39 -4.14 19.00
C ALA A 20 1.12 -2.79 19.72
N GLN A 21 2.14 -1.95 19.96
CA GLN A 21 2.04 -0.76 20.82
C GLN A 21 1.56 0.52 20.14
N LEU A 22 1.25 0.50 18.83
CA LEU A 22 0.95 1.72 18.08
C LEU A 22 -0.22 1.53 17.10
N ARG A 23 -1.37 1.04 17.59
CA ARG A 23 -2.62 1.04 16.82
C ARG A 23 -3.25 2.43 16.94
N GLY A 24 -3.35 3.14 15.81
CA GLY A 24 -3.94 4.49 15.73
C GLY A 24 -5.43 4.54 16.11
N PRO A 25 -5.98 5.75 16.33
CA PRO A 25 -7.29 5.95 16.95
C PRO A 25 -8.43 5.23 16.22
N VAL A 26 -9.44 4.87 17.01
CA VAL A 26 -10.66 4.17 16.59
C VAL A 26 -11.47 5.08 15.65
N ARG A 27 -11.68 4.63 14.41
CA ARG A 27 -12.42 5.31 13.33
C ARG A 27 -13.56 4.42 12.85
N PRO A 28 -14.61 4.99 12.22
CA PRO A 28 -15.99 4.59 12.53
C PRO A 28 -16.12 3.09 12.37
N ARG A 29 -16.52 2.48 13.49
CA ARG A 29 -16.88 1.08 13.51
C ARG A 29 -17.91 0.87 12.41
N ALA A 30 -17.67 -0.14 11.59
CA ALA A 30 -18.63 -0.54 10.59
C ALA A 30 -19.43 -1.71 11.16
N ASP A 31 -20.75 -1.63 11.07
CA ASP A 31 -21.60 -2.78 11.34
C ASP A 31 -21.43 -3.76 10.20
N VAL A 32 -20.78 -4.89 10.51
CA VAL A 32 -20.57 -5.98 9.56
C VAL A 32 -21.08 -7.29 10.15
N PRO A 33 -21.37 -8.27 9.29
CA PRO A 33 -21.65 -9.64 9.71
C PRO A 33 -20.62 -10.22 10.70
N ALA A 34 -21.07 -10.65 11.87
CA ALA A 34 -20.31 -11.61 12.67
C ALA A 34 -20.47 -13.01 12.06
N LEU A 35 -19.36 -13.67 11.76
CA LEU A 35 -19.33 -15.03 11.18
C LEU A 35 -18.59 -15.99 12.14
N PRO A 36 -19.24 -16.53 13.20
CA PRO A 36 -18.58 -17.31 14.25
C PRO A 36 -17.78 -18.53 13.73
N GLU A 37 -18.28 -19.16 12.67
CA GLU A 37 -17.63 -20.31 12.01
C GLU A 37 -17.16 -19.98 10.59
N GLY A 38 -17.32 -18.73 10.12
CA GLY A 38 -16.91 -18.30 8.78
C GLY A 38 -17.95 -18.52 7.68
N GLU A 39 -19.19 -18.92 8.00
CA GLU A 39 -20.24 -19.14 7.00
C GLU A 39 -20.54 -17.86 6.21
N GLY A 40 -20.31 -17.88 4.89
CA GLY A 40 -20.45 -16.72 4.00
C GLY A 40 -19.17 -15.90 3.78
N LEU A 41 -18.04 -16.29 4.40
CA LEU A 41 -16.70 -15.82 4.03
C LEU A 41 -16.19 -16.66 2.85
N VAL A 42 -15.80 -16.00 1.76
CA VAL A 42 -15.09 -16.63 0.64
C VAL A 42 -13.70 -16.04 0.55
N MET A 43 -12.69 -16.79 0.97
CA MET A 43 -11.28 -16.39 1.02
C MET A 43 -10.55 -16.82 -0.26
N VAL A 44 -10.16 -15.85 -1.09
CA VAL A 44 -9.35 -16.09 -2.28
C VAL A 44 -7.87 -15.99 -1.91
N ALA A 45 -7.11 -17.06 -2.19
CA ALA A 45 -5.70 -17.16 -1.87
C ALA A 45 -4.89 -17.29 -3.15
N ASN A 46 -3.90 -16.42 -3.33
CA ASN A 46 -2.89 -16.60 -4.37
C ASN A 46 -1.98 -17.78 -3.99
N GLN A 47 -1.71 -18.71 -4.89
CA GLN A 47 -0.78 -19.84 -4.72
C GLN A 47 0.71 -19.44 -4.63
N ALA A 48 1.02 -18.35 -3.94
CA ALA A 48 2.39 -17.99 -3.57
C ALA A 48 2.84 -18.76 -2.31
N SER A 49 4.16 -18.91 -2.15
CA SER A 49 4.76 -19.57 -0.98
C SER A 49 4.32 -18.91 0.33
N GLY A 50 3.78 -19.70 1.27
CA GLY A 50 3.32 -19.25 2.59
C GLY A 50 1.84 -18.88 2.69
N THR A 51 1.13 -18.75 1.57
CA THR A 51 -0.31 -18.41 1.54
C THR A 51 -1.16 -19.62 1.93
N ALA A 52 -0.83 -20.81 1.40
CA ALA A 52 -1.55 -22.07 1.64
C ALA A 52 -1.64 -22.43 3.13
N ASP A 53 -0.53 -22.36 3.87
CA ASP A 53 -0.52 -22.69 5.30
C ASP A 53 -1.38 -21.72 6.12
N ARG A 54 -1.38 -20.43 5.75
CA ARG A 54 -2.17 -19.39 6.42
C ARG A 54 -3.66 -19.58 6.19
N VAL A 55 -4.08 -19.89 4.96
CA VAL A 55 -5.51 -20.11 4.67
C VAL A 55 -6.01 -21.43 5.25
N ARG A 56 -5.18 -22.47 5.33
CA ARG A 56 -5.51 -23.70 6.08
C ARG A 56 -5.67 -23.43 7.58
N ALA A 57 -4.77 -22.66 8.17
CA ALA A 57 -4.88 -22.26 9.58
C ALA A 57 -6.12 -21.39 9.83
N LEU A 58 -6.46 -20.49 8.90
CA LEU A 58 -7.70 -19.73 8.95
C LEU A 58 -8.93 -20.65 8.86
N GLN A 59 -8.94 -21.62 7.94
CA GLN A 59 -10.04 -22.57 7.78
C GLN A 59 -10.21 -23.45 9.03
N ALA A 60 -9.13 -23.82 9.71
CA ALA A 60 -9.22 -24.51 10.99
C ALA A 60 -9.89 -23.65 12.08
N ALA A 61 -9.68 -22.32 12.05
CA ALA A 61 -10.36 -21.39 12.96
C ALA A 61 -11.79 -21.04 12.49
N LEU A 62 -12.08 -21.09 11.20
CA LEU A 62 -13.37 -20.77 10.59
C LEU A 62 -13.80 -21.93 9.67
N PRO A 63 -14.31 -23.04 10.22
CA PRO A 63 -14.51 -24.28 9.47
C PRO A 63 -15.49 -24.20 8.30
N LYS A 64 -16.39 -23.21 8.32
CA LYS A 64 -17.38 -22.98 7.25
C LYS A 64 -16.96 -21.90 6.24
N ALA A 65 -15.74 -21.38 6.35
CA ALA A 65 -15.20 -20.48 5.33
C ALA A 65 -14.88 -21.25 4.05
N GLU A 66 -15.29 -20.70 2.91
CA GLU A 66 -14.93 -21.22 1.60
C GLU A 66 -13.53 -20.71 1.23
N ILE A 67 -12.60 -21.62 0.88
CA ILE A 67 -11.26 -21.26 0.45
C ILE A 67 -11.14 -21.52 -1.06
N VAL A 68 -10.72 -20.51 -1.81
CA VAL A 68 -10.44 -20.60 -3.25
C VAL A 68 -8.96 -20.31 -3.45
N GLU A 69 -8.17 -21.36 -3.67
CA GLU A 69 -6.77 -21.22 -4.04
C GLU A 69 -6.66 -21.18 -5.57
N CYS A 70 -5.97 -20.17 -6.11
CA CYS A 70 -5.78 -20.02 -7.55
C CYS A 70 -4.37 -19.50 -7.90
N PRO A 71 -3.88 -19.75 -9.11
CA PRO A 71 -2.61 -19.17 -9.55
C PRO A 71 -2.75 -17.65 -9.72
N PRO A 72 -1.63 -16.89 -9.70
CA PRO A 72 -1.64 -15.42 -9.76
C PRO A 72 -2.48 -14.82 -10.90
N GLU A 73 -2.44 -15.44 -12.07
CA GLU A 73 -3.16 -15.02 -13.29
C GLU A 73 -4.68 -15.13 -13.18
N GLU A 74 -5.19 -16.01 -12.31
CA GLU A 74 -6.63 -16.23 -12.12
C GLU A 74 -7.20 -15.48 -10.91
N VAL A 75 -6.36 -14.81 -10.12
CA VAL A 75 -6.77 -14.11 -8.89
C VAL A 75 -7.87 -13.09 -9.15
N ALA A 76 -7.77 -12.32 -10.23
CA ALA A 76 -8.78 -11.30 -10.55
C ALA A 76 -10.16 -11.91 -10.80
N ASP A 77 -10.22 -12.99 -11.59
CA ASP A 77 -11.45 -13.70 -11.91
C ASP A 77 -12.01 -14.43 -10.68
N ALA A 78 -11.14 -15.04 -9.86
CA ALA A 78 -11.52 -15.70 -8.62
C ALA A 78 -12.13 -14.71 -7.62
N LEU A 79 -11.53 -13.53 -7.46
CA LEU A 79 -12.06 -12.45 -6.62
C LEU A 79 -13.45 -11.99 -7.08
N ALA A 80 -13.63 -11.77 -8.39
CA ALA A 80 -14.92 -11.35 -8.94
C ALA A 80 -16.01 -12.41 -8.70
N LYS A 81 -15.71 -13.69 -8.97
CA LYS A 81 -16.64 -14.81 -8.73
C LYS A 81 -16.97 -14.98 -7.24
N ALA A 82 -15.98 -14.80 -6.37
CA ALA A 82 -16.16 -14.88 -4.92
C ALA A 82 -17.07 -13.75 -4.43
N ALA A 83 -16.79 -12.50 -4.80
CA ALA A 83 -17.53 -11.32 -4.37
C ALA A 83 -19.01 -11.33 -4.79
N ALA A 84 -19.34 -11.98 -5.92
CA ALA A 84 -20.72 -12.12 -6.37
C ALA A 84 -21.60 -13.01 -5.48
N ARG A 85 -21.01 -13.90 -4.67
CA ARG A 85 -21.74 -14.83 -3.79
C ARG A 85 -21.41 -14.68 -2.30
N ALA A 86 -20.30 -14.03 -1.98
CA ALA A 86 -19.82 -13.92 -0.62
C ALA A 86 -20.61 -12.87 0.17
N ARG A 87 -20.88 -13.15 1.44
CA ARG A 87 -21.31 -12.14 2.42
C ARG A 87 -20.12 -11.28 2.86
N VAL A 88 -18.92 -11.87 2.87
CA VAL A 88 -17.64 -11.21 3.14
C VAL A 88 -16.61 -11.72 2.15
N LEU A 89 -15.98 -10.82 1.39
CA LEU A 89 -14.88 -11.19 0.51
C LEU A 89 -13.59 -11.28 1.33
N GLY A 90 -12.93 -12.43 1.28
CA GLY A 90 -11.61 -12.64 1.86
C GLY A 90 -10.52 -12.62 0.80
N VAL A 91 -9.35 -12.09 1.14
CA VAL A 91 -8.14 -12.19 0.33
C VAL A 91 -6.93 -12.60 1.17
N CYS A 92 -6.14 -13.54 0.67
CA CYS A 92 -4.81 -13.85 1.19
C CYS A 92 -3.75 -13.69 0.09
N GLY A 93 -2.85 -12.72 0.27
CA GLY A 93 -1.84 -12.39 -0.72
C GLY A 93 -1.00 -11.17 -0.33
N GLY A 94 -0.22 -10.66 -1.28
CA GLY A 94 0.55 -9.42 -1.14
C GLY A 94 -0.28 -8.16 -1.41
N ASP A 95 0.36 -6.99 -1.31
CA ASP A 95 -0.32 -5.69 -1.42
C ASP A 95 -1.09 -5.52 -2.76
N GLY A 96 -0.54 -6.00 -3.88
CA GLY A 96 -1.25 -5.95 -5.19
C GLY A 96 -2.50 -6.82 -5.24
N THR A 97 -2.45 -8.04 -4.70
CA THR A 97 -3.63 -8.93 -4.58
C THR A 97 -4.68 -8.32 -3.66
N VAL A 98 -4.26 -7.69 -2.57
CA VAL A 98 -5.15 -6.99 -1.64
C VAL A 98 -5.79 -5.76 -2.30
N ASN A 99 -5.03 -5.01 -3.10
CA ASN A 99 -5.54 -3.88 -3.88
C ASN A 99 -6.63 -4.32 -4.88
N ALA A 100 -6.37 -5.40 -5.63
CA ALA A 100 -7.34 -5.97 -6.56
C ALA A 100 -8.62 -6.40 -5.82
N ALA A 101 -8.48 -7.08 -4.67
CA ALA A 101 -9.61 -7.48 -3.84
C ALA A 101 -10.40 -6.29 -3.28
N ALA A 102 -9.73 -5.20 -2.89
CA ALA A 102 -10.38 -3.99 -2.44
C ALA A 102 -11.20 -3.33 -3.56
N GLY A 103 -10.68 -3.28 -4.79
CA GLY A 103 -11.43 -2.81 -5.95
C GLY A 103 -12.68 -3.65 -6.23
N VAL A 104 -12.57 -4.97 -6.12
CA VAL A 104 -13.71 -5.88 -6.27
C VAL A 104 -14.72 -5.68 -5.14
N ALA A 105 -14.26 -5.64 -3.88
CA ALA A 105 -15.11 -5.43 -2.70
C ALA A 105 -15.90 -4.12 -2.80
N LEU A 106 -15.25 -3.03 -3.23
CA LEU A 106 -15.89 -1.73 -3.44
C LEU A 106 -16.99 -1.81 -4.51
N ARG A 107 -16.71 -2.45 -5.65
CA ARG A 107 -17.69 -2.59 -6.75
C ARG A 107 -18.90 -3.44 -6.35
N HIS A 108 -18.70 -4.48 -5.55
CA HIS A 108 -19.75 -5.38 -5.10
C HIS A 108 -20.43 -4.93 -3.80
N GLY A 109 -19.92 -3.89 -3.13
CA GLY A 109 -20.46 -3.41 -1.86
C GLY A 109 -20.34 -4.41 -0.71
N VAL A 110 -19.32 -5.28 -0.74
CA VAL A 110 -19.11 -6.33 0.29
C VAL A 110 -17.94 -5.97 1.22
N PRO A 111 -18.04 -6.27 2.54
CA PRO A 111 -16.91 -6.13 3.45
C PRO A 111 -15.71 -6.99 3.04
N LEU A 112 -14.50 -6.50 3.32
CA LEU A 112 -13.25 -7.15 2.97
C LEU A 112 -12.52 -7.69 4.22
N ALA A 113 -12.12 -8.96 4.17
CA ALA A 113 -11.27 -9.63 5.15
C ALA A 113 -9.88 -9.86 4.54
N VAL A 114 -8.82 -9.30 5.16
CA VAL A 114 -7.46 -9.34 4.59
C VAL A 114 -6.55 -10.20 5.45
N LEU A 115 -5.96 -11.24 4.87
CA LEU A 115 -4.94 -12.08 5.48
C LEU A 115 -3.57 -11.83 4.82
N PRO A 116 -2.52 -11.47 5.58
CA PRO A 116 -1.21 -11.19 4.99
C PRO A 116 -0.60 -12.45 4.36
N GLY A 117 -0.34 -12.44 3.05
CA GLY A 117 0.25 -13.56 2.31
C GLY A 117 1.49 -13.20 1.48
N GLY A 118 1.88 -11.93 1.43
CA GLY A 118 3.07 -11.44 0.71
C GLY A 118 4.24 -11.06 1.63
N THR A 119 5.24 -10.36 1.07
CA THR A 119 6.47 -9.98 1.79
C THR A 119 6.29 -8.76 2.70
N LEU A 120 5.59 -7.73 2.22
CA LEU A 120 5.49 -6.43 2.92
C LEU A 120 4.17 -6.24 3.67
N ASN A 121 3.05 -6.66 3.07
CA ASN A 121 1.69 -6.67 3.65
C ASN A 121 1.33 -5.37 4.39
N HIS A 122 1.67 -4.22 3.80
CA HIS A 122 1.52 -2.93 4.47
C HIS A 122 0.08 -2.70 4.90
N PHE A 123 -0.88 -2.99 4.03
CA PHE A 123 -2.29 -2.76 4.33
C PHE A 123 -2.80 -3.67 5.46
N ALA A 124 -2.49 -4.97 5.43
CA ALA A 124 -2.89 -5.90 6.48
C ALA A 124 -2.33 -5.51 7.85
N TYR A 125 -1.06 -5.09 7.90
CA TYR A 125 -0.43 -4.65 9.13
C TYR A 125 -0.97 -3.31 9.64
N ASP A 126 -1.32 -2.38 8.75
CA ASP A 126 -2.00 -1.14 9.12
C ASP A 126 -3.40 -1.42 9.72
N LEU A 127 -4.09 -2.48 9.26
CA LEU A 127 -5.33 -2.97 9.89
C LEU A 127 -5.08 -3.65 11.24
N GLY A 128 -3.83 -3.99 11.58
CA GLY A 128 -3.49 -4.75 12.76
C GLY A 128 -3.79 -6.25 12.63
N VAL A 129 -3.85 -6.77 11.41
CA VAL A 129 -3.95 -8.21 11.15
C VAL A 129 -2.55 -8.74 10.83
N GLU A 130 -1.93 -9.43 11.79
CA GLU A 130 -0.59 -10.01 11.59
C GLU A 130 -0.66 -11.49 11.16
N ASP A 131 -1.72 -12.19 11.56
CA ASP A 131 -1.93 -13.61 11.30
C ASP A 131 -3.41 -14.01 11.19
N GLU A 132 -3.67 -15.30 10.99
CA GLU A 132 -5.00 -15.88 10.86
C GLU A 132 -5.84 -15.76 12.13
N ARG A 133 -5.23 -15.71 13.31
CA ARG A 133 -5.95 -15.62 14.59
C ARG A 133 -6.54 -14.24 14.77
N ASP A 134 -5.76 -13.22 14.39
CA ASP A 134 -6.24 -11.83 14.35
C ASP A 134 -7.45 -11.69 13.43
N LEU A 135 -7.35 -12.22 12.20
CA LEU A 135 -8.43 -12.14 11.24
C LEU A 135 -9.65 -12.96 11.69
N ALA A 136 -9.45 -14.20 12.14
CA ALA A 136 -10.53 -15.06 12.60
C ALA A 136 -11.30 -14.43 13.76
N ARG A 137 -10.60 -13.82 14.72
CA ARG A 137 -11.24 -13.07 15.81
C ARG A 137 -12.12 -11.94 15.27
N ALA A 138 -11.58 -11.11 14.39
CA ALA A 138 -12.32 -9.98 13.82
C ALA A 138 -13.58 -10.47 13.09
N VAL A 139 -13.44 -11.51 12.27
CA VAL A 139 -14.55 -12.12 11.53
C VAL A 139 -15.61 -12.72 12.45
N ARG A 140 -15.19 -13.46 13.49
CA ARG A 140 -16.10 -14.08 14.47
C ARG A 140 -16.98 -13.07 15.18
N HIS A 141 -16.41 -11.92 15.52
CA HIS A 141 -17.10 -10.90 16.31
C HIS A 141 -17.70 -9.77 15.48
N GLY A 142 -17.55 -9.79 14.15
CA GLY A 142 -18.06 -8.71 13.30
C GLY A 142 -17.31 -7.39 13.53
N GLU A 143 -16.02 -7.47 13.83
CA GLU A 143 -15.20 -6.30 14.12
C GLU A 143 -14.64 -5.72 12.82
N ALA A 144 -15.15 -4.55 12.43
CA ALA A 144 -14.70 -3.84 11.25
C ALA A 144 -14.63 -2.33 11.44
N VAL A 145 -13.90 -1.70 10.52
CA VAL A 145 -13.78 -0.24 10.40
C VAL A 145 -14.00 0.16 8.94
N ARG A 146 -14.40 1.41 8.72
CA ARG A 146 -14.31 2.02 7.39
C ARG A 146 -12.95 2.67 7.19
N VAL A 147 -12.36 2.48 6.01
CA VAL A 147 -11.08 3.05 5.61
C VAL A 147 -11.19 3.75 4.27
N ASP A 148 -10.34 4.73 4.06
CA ASP A 148 -10.28 5.45 2.80
C ASP A 148 -9.48 4.66 1.76
N ALA A 149 -9.77 4.95 0.50
CA ALA A 149 -8.97 4.49 -0.64
C ALA A 149 -8.53 5.70 -1.47
N GLY A 150 -7.35 5.62 -2.07
CA GLY A 150 -6.98 6.49 -3.17
C GLY A 150 -7.58 5.97 -4.48
N ARG A 151 -8.02 6.88 -5.35
CA ARG A 151 -8.45 6.59 -6.73
C ARG A 151 -7.65 7.44 -7.69
N PHE A 152 -7.24 6.86 -8.80
CA PHE A 152 -6.74 7.60 -9.96
C PHE A 152 -7.63 7.34 -11.17
N VAL A 153 -7.81 8.37 -11.99
CA VAL A 153 -8.57 8.33 -13.25
C VAL A 153 -7.75 9.05 -14.31
N THR A 154 -7.64 8.40 -15.47
CA THR A 154 -7.03 8.95 -16.69
C THR A 154 -7.98 8.76 -17.86
N ALA A 155 -7.60 9.20 -19.06
CA ALA A 155 -8.41 8.97 -20.27
C ALA A 155 -8.56 7.47 -20.60
N ASP A 156 -7.54 6.66 -20.31
CA ASP A 156 -7.45 5.27 -20.77
C ASP A 156 -7.70 4.25 -19.65
N THR A 157 -7.54 4.66 -18.39
CA THR A 157 -7.56 3.74 -17.25
C THR A 157 -7.96 4.45 -15.96
N GLU A 158 -8.63 3.72 -15.08
CA GLU A 158 -8.85 4.07 -13.68
C GLU A 158 -8.42 2.92 -12.76
N GLY A 159 -8.08 3.26 -11.52
CA GLY A 159 -7.68 2.28 -10.52
C GLY A 159 -7.69 2.83 -9.11
N LEU A 160 -7.57 1.92 -8.14
CA LEU A 160 -7.47 2.26 -6.71
C LEU A 160 -6.05 2.05 -6.20
N PHE A 161 -5.69 2.76 -5.15
CA PHE A 161 -4.48 2.54 -4.37
C PHE A 161 -4.76 2.68 -2.88
N LEU A 162 -4.34 1.69 -2.11
CA LEU A 162 -4.53 1.56 -0.66
C LEU A 162 -3.32 2.07 0.11
N ASN A 163 -2.12 2.04 -0.46
CA ASN A 163 -0.92 2.52 0.20
C ASN A 163 -0.33 3.72 -0.53
N THR A 164 0.19 3.52 -1.74
CA THR A 164 0.98 4.54 -2.42
C THR A 164 0.77 4.50 -3.92
N LEU A 165 0.87 5.69 -4.53
CA LEU A 165 0.92 5.91 -5.96
C LEU A 165 2.12 6.81 -6.26
N SER A 166 2.80 6.56 -7.37
CA SER A 166 3.93 7.37 -7.81
C SER A 166 3.92 7.54 -9.32
N LEU A 167 4.41 8.70 -9.75
CA LEU A 167 4.53 9.10 -11.15
C LEU A 167 5.96 9.57 -11.41
N GLY A 168 6.50 9.21 -12.57
CA GLY A 168 7.83 9.61 -13.00
C GLY A 168 8.88 8.53 -12.74
N VAL A 169 10.07 8.90 -12.28
CA VAL A 169 11.22 7.98 -12.26
C VAL A 169 11.20 6.96 -11.12
N TYR A 170 10.23 7.01 -10.21
CA TYR A 170 10.10 6.05 -9.10
C TYR A 170 10.03 4.59 -9.53
N PRO A 171 9.21 4.20 -10.52
CA PRO A 171 9.10 2.80 -10.93
C PRO A 171 10.43 2.29 -11.48
N GLU A 172 11.22 3.14 -12.15
CA GLU A 172 12.57 2.81 -12.59
C GLU A 172 13.55 2.69 -11.42
N LEU A 173 13.45 3.57 -10.41
CA LEU A 173 14.22 3.47 -9.16
C LEU A 173 13.93 2.16 -8.43
N VAL A 174 12.66 1.75 -8.33
CA VAL A 174 12.24 0.49 -7.72
C VAL A 174 12.76 -0.69 -8.54
N ARG A 175 12.61 -0.67 -9.87
CA ARG A 175 13.12 -1.72 -10.77
C ARG A 175 14.63 -1.90 -10.65
N GLU A 176 15.41 -0.81 -10.69
CA GLU A 176 16.85 -0.89 -10.49
C GLU A 176 17.18 -1.33 -9.06
N ARG A 177 16.46 -0.87 -8.04
CA ARG A 177 16.66 -1.33 -6.67
C ARG A 177 16.42 -2.84 -6.55
N GLU A 178 15.34 -3.39 -7.07
CA GLU A 178 15.07 -4.83 -7.02
C GLU A 178 16.12 -5.65 -7.78
N ARG A 179 16.53 -5.15 -8.96
CA ARG A 179 17.59 -5.74 -9.79
C ARG A 179 18.94 -5.81 -9.07
N TRP A 180 19.21 -4.92 -8.12
CA TRP A 180 20.48 -4.90 -7.39
C TRP A 180 20.34 -5.36 -5.94
N SER A 181 19.13 -5.38 -5.38
CA SER A 181 18.88 -5.69 -3.97
C SER A 181 19.37 -7.08 -3.61
N HIS A 182 19.22 -8.05 -4.52
CA HIS A 182 19.71 -9.41 -4.32
C HIS A 182 21.24 -9.54 -4.42
N ARG A 183 21.95 -8.55 -4.99
CA ARG A 183 23.41 -8.57 -5.19
C ARG A 183 24.17 -7.75 -4.15
N ILE A 184 23.61 -6.60 -3.77
CA ILE A 184 24.30 -5.61 -2.93
C ILE A 184 23.47 -5.14 -1.73
N GLY A 185 22.32 -5.77 -1.47
CA GLY A 185 21.41 -5.39 -0.40
C GLY A 185 20.51 -4.19 -0.76
N GLY A 186 19.35 -4.09 -0.10
CA GLY A 186 18.30 -3.15 -0.49
C GLY A 186 18.64 -1.67 -0.34
N TRP A 187 19.54 -1.29 0.57
CA TRP A 187 19.95 0.11 0.75
C TRP A 187 21.00 0.54 -0.30
N PRO A 188 22.12 -0.20 -0.50
CA PRO A 188 23.06 0.10 -1.60
C PRO A 188 22.42 0.01 -2.99
N ALA A 189 21.48 -0.93 -3.19
CA ALA A 189 20.73 -1.03 -4.43
C ALA A 189 19.83 0.19 -4.71
N GLY A 190 19.24 0.78 -3.67
CA GLY A 190 18.49 2.04 -3.79
C GLY A 190 19.37 3.20 -4.22
N VAL A 191 20.58 3.33 -3.65
CA VAL A 191 21.55 4.37 -4.01
C VAL A 191 22.05 4.19 -5.44
N LEU A 192 22.36 2.96 -5.85
CA LEU A 192 22.80 2.65 -7.20
C LEU A 192 21.71 2.91 -8.24
N GLY A 193 20.48 2.50 -7.95
CA GLY A 193 19.31 2.77 -8.79
C GLY A 193 19.09 4.26 -8.97
N ALA A 194 19.16 5.05 -7.89
CA ALA A 194 19.12 6.51 -7.95
C ALA A 194 20.19 7.09 -8.87
N LEU A 195 21.46 6.72 -8.67
CA LEU A 195 22.58 7.20 -9.48
C LEU A 195 22.43 6.87 -10.97
N ARG A 196 21.93 5.68 -11.33
CA ARG A 196 21.73 5.30 -12.74
C ARG A 196 20.60 6.07 -13.39
N VAL A 197 19.46 6.15 -12.71
CA VAL A 197 18.27 6.86 -13.19
C VAL A 197 18.56 8.35 -13.39
N LEU A 198 19.42 8.94 -12.56
CA LEU A 198 19.87 10.32 -12.71
C LEU A 198 20.87 10.55 -13.83
N ARG A 199 21.75 9.58 -14.09
CA ARG A 199 22.74 9.66 -15.19
C ARG A 199 22.11 9.43 -16.55
N ALA A 200 20.94 8.78 -16.61
CA ALA A 200 20.23 8.51 -17.86
C ALA A 200 19.59 9.77 -18.49
N ASP A 201 19.70 10.94 -17.85
CA ASP A 201 19.21 12.25 -18.32
C ASP A 201 17.76 12.23 -18.84
N ARG A 202 16.93 11.36 -18.23
CA ARG A 202 15.50 11.27 -18.53
C ARG A 202 14.84 12.56 -18.05
N HIS A 203 14.28 13.28 -19.00
CA HIS A 203 13.71 14.61 -18.85
C HIS A 203 12.68 14.66 -17.70
N PRO A 204 12.61 15.77 -16.94
CA PRO A 204 11.53 15.95 -15.98
C PRO A 204 10.17 15.81 -16.69
N LEU A 205 9.21 15.17 -16.03
CA LEU A 205 7.82 15.17 -16.45
C LEU A 205 7.34 16.61 -16.52
N GLU A 206 6.88 17.03 -17.68
CA GLU A 206 6.14 18.28 -17.80
C GLU A 206 4.72 18.01 -17.32
N VAL A 207 4.33 18.61 -16.19
CA VAL A 207 2.93 18.58 -15.75
C VAL A 207 2.45 19.98 -15.43
N GLN A 208 1.17 20.22 -15.68
CA GLN A 208 0.50 21.44 -15.30
C GLN A 208 -0.23 21.23 -13.97
N VAL A 209 0.14 22.03 -12.97
CA VAL A 209 -0.49 22.06 -11.65
C VAL A 209 -1.02 23.48 -11.43
N GLY A 210 -2.34 23.63 -11.28
CA GLY A 210 -2.96 24.94 -11.14
C GLY A 210 -2.78 25.87 -12.35
N GLY A 211 -2.63 25.29 -13.56
CA GLY A 211 -2.44 26.03 -14.81
C GLY A 211 -0.98 26.43 -15.12
N GLU A 212 -0.03 26.20 -14.20
CA GLU A 212 1.39 26.44 -14.46
C GLU A 212 2.12 25.16 -14.84
N ARG A 213 2.91 25.20 -15.92
CA ARG A 213 3.81 24.10 -16.31
C ARG A 213 4.96 24.02 -15.31
N ARG A 214 5.13 22.86 -14.69
CA ARG A 214 6.21 22.58 -13.74
C ARG A 214 6.95 21.30 -14.14
N PRO A 215 8.29 21.35 -14.24
CA PRO A 215 9.07 20.14 -14.42
C PRO A 215 9.06 19.34 -13.12
N LEU A 216 8.41 18.20 -13.11
CA LEU A 216 8.40 17.25 -12.00
C LEU A 216 9.31 16.07 -12.30
N TRP A 217 10.21 15.77 -11.38
CA TRP A 217 11.05 14.59 -11.50
C TRP A 217 10.39 13.37 -10.86
N LEU A 218 9.75 13.59 -9.71
CA LEU A 218 9.05 12.57 -8.97
C LEU A 218 7.78 13.15 -8.34
N LEU A 219 6.67 12.45 -8.49
CA LEU A 219 5.49 12.62 -7.65
C LEU A 219 5.25 11.33 -6.88
N PHE A 220 5.05 11.46 -5.58
CA PHE A 220 4.66 10.38 -4.70
C PHE A 220 3.40 10.80 -3.94
N VAL A 221 2.43 9.90 -3.84
CA VAL A 221 1.13 10.14 -3.25
C VAL A 221 0.83 8.99 -2.30
N GLY A 222 0.71 9.29 -1.01
CA GLY A 222 0.23 8.32 -0.02
C GLY A 222 -1.29 8.36 0.10
N ALA A 223 -1.93 7.18 0.18
CA ALA A 223 -3.35 7.02 0.53
C ALA A 223 -3.58 7.19 2.03
N GLY A 224 -3.11 8.32 2.57
CA GLY A 224 -3.17 8.69 3.98
C GLY A 224 -1.87 9.34 4.45
N ILE A 225 -1.93 9.96 5.63
CA ILE A 225 -0.83 10.71 6.21
C ILE A 225 0.17 9.73 6.84
N TYR A 226 1.35 9.67 6.25
CA TYR A 226 2.47 8.91 6.80
C TYR A 226 3.18 9.75 7.88
N HIS A 227 2.91 9.47 9.15
CA HIS A 227 3.64 10.04 10.27
C HIS A 227 4.97 9.28 10.47
N ARG A 228 6.05 10.04 10.70
CA ARG A 228 7.37 9.48 11.04
C ARG A 228 7.67 9.58 12.53
N MET A 229 8.22 8.49 13.07
CA MET A 229 9.16 8.50 14.19
C MET A 229 10.51 7.93 13.69
N GLY A 230 11.50 8.79 13.43
CA GLY A 230 12.90 8.39 13.20
C GLY A 230 13.22 7.68 11.86
N LEU A 231 14.30 6.88 11.86
CA LEU A 231 14.89 6.15 10.70
C LEU A 231 14.05 4.97 10.18
N SER A 232 12.83 4.78 10.70
CA SER A 232 11.92 3.69 10.32
C SER A 232 11.02 4.09 9.15
N PRO A 233 10.55 3.15 8.31
CA PRO A 233 9.51 3.43 7.32
C PRO A 233 8.31 4.13 7.99
N GLY A 234 7.80 5.20 7.38
CA GLY A 234 6.67 5.97 7.91
C GLY A 234 5.44 5.06 8.08
N ARG A 235 4.64 5.31 9.12
CA ARG A 235 3.37 4.59 9.35
C ARG A 235 2.19 5.51 9.14
N ARG A 236 1.08 4.95 8.68
CA ARG A 236 -0.22 5.63 8.78
C ARG A 236 -0.74 5.43 10.18
N THR A 237 -0.90 6.52 10.92
CA THR A 237 -1.63 6.47 12.20
C THR A 237 -3.14 6.44 11.98
N ASP A 238 -3.56 6.60 10.73
CA ASP A 238 -4.93 6.84 10.36
C ASP A 238 -5.17 6.38 8.91
N LEU A 239 -6.20 5.54 8.75
CA LEU A 239 -6.63 5.02 7.47
C LEU A 239 -7.85 5.75 6.89
N ALA A 240 -8.44 6.69 7.64
CA ALA A 240 -9.62 7.44 7.28
C ALA A 240 -9.46 8.97 7.50
N ASP A 241 -8.30 9.54 7.13
CA ASP A 241 -7.98 10.99 7.26
C ASP A 241 -8.69 11.89 6.24
N GLY A 242 -9.26 11.32 5.18
CA GLY A 242 -9.82 12.06 4.06
C GLY A 242 -8.76 12.78 3.21
N LEU A 243 -7.46 12.48 3.38
CA LEU A 243 -6.36 13.21 2.75
C LEU A 243 -5.38 12.30 1.98
N LEU A 244 -4.88 12.83 0.88
CA LEU A 244 -3.71 12.32 0.16
C LEU A 244 -2.47 13.08 0.64
N ASP A 245 -1.40 12.36 0.97
CA ASP A 245 -0.08 12.96 1.25
C ASP A 245 0.71 13.08 -0.06
N VAL A 246 0.68 14.25 -0.69
CA VAL A 246 1.31 14.52 -1.98
C VAL A 246 2.71 15.09 -1.77
N ARG A 247 3.70 14.40 -2.31
CA ARG A 247 5.12 14.74 -2.23
C ARG A 247 5.70 14.89 -3.62
N VAL A 248 6.29 16.06 -3.87
CA VAL A 248 6.83 16.43 -5.17
C VAL A 248 8.32 16.68 -5.04
N VAL A 249 9.08 16.15 -6.01
CA VAL A 249 10.46 16.56 -6.28
C VAL A 249 10.49 17.27 -7.62
N HIS A 250 10.80 18.56 -7.60
CA HIS A 250 10.90 19.36 -8.81
C HIS A 250 12.17 19.00 -9.60
N GLY A 251 12.08 19.01 -10.92
CA GLY A 251 13.23 18.87 -11.80
C GLY A 251 14.13 20.10 -11.71
N SER A 252 15.32 19.97 -11.10
CA SER A 252 16.35 21.00 -11.13
C SER A 252 17.42 20.69 -12.18
N ARG A 253 18.14 21.69 -12.71
CA ARG A 253 19.26 21.46 -13.66
C ARG A 253 20.49 20.76 -13.04
N ARG A 254 20.46 20.41 -11.75
CA ARG A 254 21.59 19.84 -11.01
C ARG A 254 21.26 18.44 -10.46
N PRO A 255 21.82 17.35 -11.01
CA PRO A 255 21.48 15.97 -10.61
C PRO A 255 21.80 15.64 -9.14
N ALA A 256 22.78 16.30 -8.53
CA ALA A 256 23.09 16.15 -7.10
C ALA A 256 21.97 16.69 -6.18
N LEU A 257 21.30 17.77 -6.58
CA LEU A 257 20.16 18.31 -5.84
C LEU A 257 18.94 17.40 -5.98
N ARG A 258 18.79 16.72 -7.14
CA ARG A 258 17.77 15.69 -7.36
C ARG A 258 18.02 14.47 -6.46
N LEU A 259 19.26 14.00 -6.29
CA LEU A 259 19.63 12.93 -5.34
C LEU A 259 19.24 13.26 -3.91
N LEU A 260 19.66 14.44 -3.46
CA LEU A 260 19.39 14.89 -2.11
C LEU A 260 17.88 15.08 -1.89
N ALA A 261 17.15 15.62 -2.87
CA ALA A 261 15.70 15.76 -2.82
C ALA A 261 14.95 14.42 -2.93
N ALA A 262 15.47 13.44 -3.67
CA ALA A 262 14.90 12.09 -3.76
C ALA A 262 15.13 11.28 -2.47
N ALA A 263 16.33 11.38 -1.91
CA ALA A 263 16.65 10.84 -0.59
C ALA A 263 15.82 11.53 0.50
N ALA A 264 15.52 12.83 0.32
CA ALA A 264 14.63 13.61 1.19
C ALA A 264 13.13 13.39 0.93
N ALA A 265 12.72 12.91 -0.25
CA ALA A 265 11.37 12.38 -0.47
C ALA A 265 11.14 11.09 0.38
N GLY A 266 12.24 10.48 0.86
CA GLY A 266 12.30 9.64 2.05
C GLY A 266 12.27 10.45 3.38
N PRO A 267 12.91 10.00 4.48
CA PRO A 267 12.72 10.52 5.84
C PRO A 267 12.91 12.01 6.18
N LEU A 268 13.17 12.92 5.24
CA LEU A 268 13.81 14.19 5.58
C LEU A 268 13.10 15.43 5.00
N THR A 269 12.57 16.23 5.93
CA THR A 269 12.52 17.71 5.96
C THR A 269 12.24 18.53 4.69
N ARG A 270 11.30 19.48 4.84
CA ARG A 270 11.01 20.58 3.88
C ARG A 270 12.30 21.19 3.36
N SER A 271 12.55 21.05 2.06
CA SER A 271 13.62 21.75 1.33
C SER A 271 12.99 22.53 0.16
N PRO A 272 13.67 23.54 -0.41
CA PRO A 272 13.17 24.26 -1.58
C PRO A 272 12.92 23.37 -2.81
N ALA A 273 13.52 22.17 -2.85
CA ALA A 273 13.32 21.18 -3.91
C ALA A 273 12.15 20.22 -3.66
N HIS A 274 11.50 20.34 -2.49
CA HIS A 274 10.47 19.43 -2.00
C HIS A 274 9.20 20.20 -1.63
N ALA A 275 8.09 19.90 -2.32
CA ALA A 275 6.76 20.35 -1.89
C ALA A 275 6.01 19.16 -1.28
N ALA A 276 5.46 19.35 -0.09
CA ALA A 276 4.57 18.40 0.56
C ALA A 276 3.24 19.12 0.81
N VAL A 277 2.16 18.57 0.24
CA VAL A 277 0.81 19.14 0.36
C VAL A 277 -0.15 18.01 0.71
N GLN A 278 -1.10 18.29 1.60
CA GLN A 278 -2.19 17.39 1.94
C GLN A 278 -3.45 17.88 1.25
N VAL A 279 -4.02 17.07 0.37
CA VAL A 279 -5.21 17.41 -0.43
C VAL A 279 -6.16 16.22 -0.52
N ASN A 280 -7.45 16.47 -0.71
CA ASN A 280 -8.41 15.40 -1.02
C ASN A 280 -8.42 15.04 -2.52
N ARG A 281 -8.03 15.98 -3.38
CA ARG A 281 -8.01 15.84 -4.83
C ARG A 281 -6.77 16.52 -5.41
N LEU A 282 -6.18 15.89 -6.42
CA LEU A 282 -5.09 16.44 -7.21
C LEU A 282 -5.39 16.20 -8.68
N ARG A 283 -5.29 17.24 -9.51
CA ARG A 283 -5.37 17.09 -10.96
C ARG A 283 -4.05 17.49 -11.58
N LEU A 284 -3.47 16.57 -12.35
CA LEU A 284 -2.31 16.78 -13.18
C LEU A 284 -2.81 16.85 -14.62
N THR A 285 -2.35 17.83 -15.38
CA THR A 285 -2.72 17.98 -16.79
C THR A 285 -1.46 18.02 -17.65
N GLY A 286 -1.57 17.60 -18.91
CA GLY A 286 -0.46 17.60 -19.86
C GLY A 286 0.67 16.60 -19.53
N VAL A 287 0.35 15.49 -18.84
CA VAL A 287 1.29 14.40 -18.58
C VAL A 287 1.75 13.79 -19.90
N SER A 288 3.06 13.70 -20.10
CA SER A 288 3.65 13.14 -21.33
C SER A 288 3.17 11.70 -21.60
N PRO A 289 2.88 11.33 -22.85
CA PRO A 289 2.48 9.97 -23.20
C PRO A 289 3.51 8.92 -22.77
N GLY A 290 3.03 7.79 -22.23
CA GLY A 290 3.88 6.69 -21.76
C GLY A 290 4.56 6.94 -20.42
N THR A 291 4.09 7.93 -19.65
CA THR A 291 4.61 8.18 -18.30
C THR A 291 4.25 7.01 -17.39
N PRO A 292 5.22 6.34 -16.75
CA PRO A 292 4.91 5.22 -15.87
C PRO A 292 4.27 5.73 -14.57
N LEU A 293 3.14 5.12 -14.23
CA LEU A 293 2.43 5.28 -12.98
C LEU A 293 2.51 3.94 -12.23
N ALA A 294 3.11 3.94 -11.04
CA ALA A 294 3.13 2.76 -10.18
C ALA A 294 2.24 2.96 -8.96
N TYR A 295 1.47 1.95 -8.60
CA TYR A 295 0.53 1.98 -7.50
C TYR A 295 0.44 0.60 -6.84
N ASP A 296 0.61 0.52 -5.52
CA ASP A 296 0.53 -0.72 -4.72
C ASP A 296 1.28 -1.96 -5.26
N GLY A 297 2.35 -1.76 -6.04
CA GLY A 297 3.15 -2.82 -6.65
C GLY A 297 2.84 -3.09 -8.14
N GLU A 298 1.76 -2.52 -8.66
CA GLU A 298 1.40 -2.56 -10.08
C GLU A 298 2.00 -1.36 -10.84
N VAL A 299 2.20 -1.52 -12.15
CA VAL A 299 2.70 -0.45 -13.03
C VAL A 299 1.83 -0.36 -14.28
N THR A 300 1.34 0.85 -14.56
CA THR A 300 0.66 1.19 -15.80
C THR A 300 1.32 2.41 -16.45
N SER A 301 0.91 2.73 -17.67
CA SER A 301 1.36 3.92 -18.39
C SER A 301 0.20 4.87 -18.55
N VAL A 302 0.45 6.18 -18.36
CA VAL A 302 -0.58 7.21 -18.45
C VAL A 302 -0.18 8.33 -19.39
N SER A 303 -1.17 9.09 -19.84
CA SER A 303 -1.00 10.25 -20.71
C SER A 303 -2.06 11.32 -20.42
N GLY A 304 -1.77 12.57 -20.77
CA GLY A 304 -2.73 13.66 -20.71
C GLY A 304 -3.13 14.06 -19.29
N ASP A 305 -4.41 13.89 -18.98
CA ASP A 305 -5.00 14.31 -17.70
C ASP A 305 -5.05 13.14 -16.72
N VAL A 306 -4.52 13.37 -15.52
CA VAL A 306 -4.54 12.40 -14.41
C VAL A 306 -5.20 13.05 -13.21
N ALA A 307 -6.37 12.55 -12.83
CA ALA A 307 -7.08 12.97 -11.63
C ALA A 307 -6.85 11.95 -10.50
N LEU A 308 -6.39 12.43 -9.35
CA LEU A 308 -6.27 11.66 -8.12
C LEU A 308 -7.31 12.18 -7.12
N GLU A 309 -7.95 11.27 -6.42
CA GLU A 309 -8.95 11.57 -5.42
C GLU A 309 -8.84 10.61 -4.24
N LYS A 310 -9.05 11.13 -3.03
CA LYS A 310 -9.31 10.33 -1.85
C LYS A 310 -10.80 10.00 -1.79
N LEU A 311 -11.11 8.72 -1.64
CA LEU A 311 -12.45 8.21 -1.39
C LEU A 311 -12.61 7.98 0.13
N PRO A 312 -13.28 8.88 0.87
CA PRO A 312 -13.43 8.75 2.31
C PRO A 312 -14.33 7.56 2.66
N GLU A 313 -13.93 6.78 3.66
CA GLU A 313 -14.68 5.65 4.24
C GLU A 313 -15.18 4.64 3.19
N ALA A 314 -14.47 4.53 2.06
CA ALA A 314 -14.91 3.79 0.88
C ALA A 314 -14.94 2.26 1.11
N LEU A 315 -14.02 1.75 1.93
CA LEU A 315 -13.87 0.31 2.15
C LEU A 315 -14.25 -0.06 3.57
N THR A 316 -15.12 -1.04 3.71
CA THR A 316 -15.40 -1.68 4.99
C THR A 316 -14.51 -2.90 5.16
N VAL A 317 -13.66 -2.91 6.18
CA VAL A 317 -12.61 -3.92 6.36
C VAL A 317 -12.62 -4.50 7.77
N TYR A 318 -12.48 -5.83 7.87
CA TYR A 318 -12.35 -6.50 9.16
C TYR A 318 -11.04 -6.11 9.84
N ARG A 319 -11.16 -5.72 11.11
CA ARG A 319 -10.05 -5.26 11.93
C ARG A 319 -10.27 -5.72 13.37
N PRO A 320 -9.32 -6.47 13.97
CA PRO A 320 -9.49 -6.91 15.34
C PRO A 320 -9.48 -5.73 16.32
N GLN A 321 -10.43 -5.72 17.26
CA GLN A 321 -10.44 -4.81 18.40
C GLN A 321 -9.40 -5.24 19.44
N ASN A 322 -8.83 -4.26 20.15
CA ASN A 322 -8.04 -4.57 21.33
C ASN A 322 -9.00 -5.02 22.43
N VAL A 323 -8.78 -6.19 23.00
CA VAL A 323 -9.30 -6.49 24.33
C VAL A 323 -8.52 -5.58 25.27
N SER A 324 -9.19 -4.59 25.87
CA SER A 324 -8.67 -3.91 27.05
C SER A 324 -8.58 -4.94 28.15
N GLY A 325 -7.42 -5.60 28.26
CA GLY A 325 -7.04 -6.37 29.44
C GLY A 325 -6.51 -5.44 30.51
#